data_AF-A0A8T5NI69-F1
#
_entry.id   AF-A0A8T5NI69-F1
#
_cell.length_a   1.000
_cell.length_b   1.000
_cell.length_c   1.000
_cell.angle_alpha   90.00
_cell.angle_beta   90.00
_cell.angle_gamma   90.00
#
_symmetry.space_group_name_H-M   'P 1'
#
loop_
_entity.id
_entity.type
_entity.pdbx_description
1 polymer ?
#
loop_
_entity_poly.entity_id
_entity_poly.type
_entity_poly.pdbx_seq_one_letter_code
_entity_poly.pdbx_strand_id
1 'polypeptide(L)'
;MTDLANQRRLVAEVMDIGVNRVWMEPEASKDIAAALTREDIRKLIEEGKVGKRAIKGVSRGRARKVDETREYGHRKGQGSRSGAKGARRPKKEQWMKKIRALRSLLCELRDNKSIDTSTYRKLYRKAKGGEYRSRAHLKTHIEQTKVKGV
;
A
#
# COMPACT_ATOMS: atom_id res chain seq x y z
N MET A 1 -21.79 -35.65 -27.22
CA MET A 1 -20.81 -34.85 -26.47
C MET A 1 -21.29 -34.82 -25.03
N THR A 2 -20.51 -35.34 -24.08
CA THR A 2 -20.90 -35.39 -22.67
C THR A 2 -20.79 -33.99 -22.04
N ASP A 3 -21.81 -33.57 -21.30
CA ASP A 3 -21.78 -32.31 -20.56
C ASP A 3 -20.99 -32.50 -19.26
N LEU A 4 -19.92 -31.71 -19.09
CA LEU A 4 -19.02 -31.74 -17.93
C LEU A 4 -19.17 -30.50 -17.04
N ALA A 5 -20.23 -29.71 -17.20
CA ALA A 5 -20.44 -28.48 -16.44
C ALA A 5 -20.51 -28.71 -14.92
N ASN A 6 -21.18 -29.78 -14.49
CA ASN A 6 -21.32 -30.14 -13.07
C ASN A 6 -19.99 -30.56 -12.46
N GLN A 7 -19.23 -31.40 -13.15
CA GLN A 7 -17.90 -31.84 -12.75
C GLN A 7 -16.95 -30.64 -12.67
N ARG A 8 -17.03 -29.71 -13.64
CA ARG A 8 -16.25 -28.47 -13.61
C ARG A 8 -16.57 -27.61 -12.39
N ARG A 9 -17.84 -27.52 -12.00
CA ARG A 9 -18.27 -26.81 -10.79
C ARG A 9 -17.75 -27.50 -9.52
N LEU A 10 -17.89 -28.82 -9.43
CA LEU A 10 -17.43 -29.57 -8.25
C LEU A 10 -15.91 -29.50 -8.09
N VAL A 11 -15.15 -29.57 -9.18
CA VAL A 11 -13.69 -29.39 -9.15
C VAL A 11 -13.33 -27.98 -8.68
N ALA A 12 -14.04 -26.96 -9.17
CA ALA A 12 -13.84 -25.58 -8.76
C ALA A 12 -14.07 -25.38 -7.25
N GLU A 13 -15.11 -26.00 -6.69
CA GLU A 13 -15.38 -26.00 -5.26
C GLU A 13 -14.32 -26.75 -4.45
N VAL A 14 -13.90 -27.94 -4.91
CA VAL A 14 -12.90 -28.75 -4.19
C VAL A 14 -11.51 -28.10 -4.19
N MET A 15 -11.14 -27.42 -5.29
CA MET A 15 -9.83 -26.77 -5.44
C MET A 15 -9.81 -25.28 -5.05
N ASP A 16 -10.94 -24.73 -4.60
CA ASP A 16 -11.14 -23.30 -4.31
C ASP A 16 -10.61 -22.38 -5.44
N ILE A 17 -11.14 -22.60 -6.65
CA ILE A 17 -10.82 -21.83 -7.85
C ILE A 17 -12.08 -21.46 -8.63
N GLY A 18 -11.98 -20.45 -9.50
CA GLY A 18 -13.06 -20.18 -10.46
C GLY A 18 -13.20 -21.29 -11.50
N VAL A 19 -14.44 -21.59 -11.91
CA VAL A 19 -14.81 -22.61 -12.92
C VAL A 19 -13.98 -22.52 -14.20
N ASN A 20 -13.66 -21.30 -14.65
CA ASN A 20 -12.87 -21.06 -15.87
C ASN A 20 -11.39 -21.45 -15.75
N ARG A 21 -10.89 -21.67 -14.53
CA ARG A 21 -9.50 -22.09 -14.26
C ARG A 21 -9.33 -23.59 -14.13
N VAL A 22 -10.42 -24.35 -14.19
CA VAL A 22 -10.37 -25.80 -14.19
C VAL A 22 -9.82 -26.27 -15.53
N TRP A 23 -8.78 -27.10 -15.47
CA TRP A 23 -8.26 -27.86 -16.59
C TRP A 23 -8.67 -29.32 -16.43
N MET A 24 -9.09 -29.95 -17.52
CA MET A 24 -9.49 -31.34 -17.59
C MET A 24 -8.76 -31.97 -18.77
N GLU A 25 -8.23 -33.17 -18.57
CA GLU A 25 -7.59 -33.94 -19.62
C GLU A 25 -8.64 -34.40 -20.67
N PRO A 26 -8.49 -34.05 -21.96
CA PRO A 26 -9.46 -34.43 -22.99
C PRO A 26 -9.60 -35.95 -23.19
N GLU A 27 -8.50 -36.69 -23.02
CA GLU A 27 -8.46 -38.15 -23.21
C GLU A 27 -9.20 -38.89 -22.08
N ALA A 28 -9.18 -38.36 -20.86
CA ALA A 28 -9.88 -38.91 -19.70
C ALA A 28 -11.35 -38.45 -19.57
N SER A 29 -11.93 -37.88 -20.63
CA SER A 29 -13.29 -37.29 -20.58
C SER A 29 -14.40 -38.26 -20.15
N LYS A 30 -14.26 -39.56 -20.42
CA LYS A 30 -15.21 -40.60 -19.98
C LYS A 30 -15.10 -40.87 -18.47
N ASP A 31 -13.89 -40.96 -17.95
CA ASP A 31 -13.62 -41.15 -16.51
C ASP A 31 -14.11 -39.95 -15.70
N ILE A 32 -13.87 -38.74 -16.22
CA ILE A 32 -14.33 -37.50 -15.59
C ILE A 32 -15.86 -37.45 -15.58
N ALA A 33 -16.53 -37.87 -16.66
CA ALA A 33 -18.00 -37.91 -16.71
C ALA A 33 -18.60 -38.88 -15.68
N ALA A 34 -17.91 -39.98 -15.36
CA ALA A 34 -18.36 -40.97 -14.38
C ALA A 34 -18.20 -40.50 -12.91
N ALA A 35 -17.39 -39.47 -12.65
CA ALA A 35 -17.18 -38.94 -11.31
C ALA A 35 -18.40 -38.11 -10.85
N LEU A 36 -19.06 -38.58 -9.78
CA LEU A 36 -20.28 -37.96 -9.22
C LEU A 36 -20.01 -37.33 -7.84
N THR A 37 -19.11 -37.90 -7.05
CA THR A 37 -18.83 -37.42 -5.69
C THR A 37 -17.61 -36.50 -5.64
N ARG A 38 -17.49 -35.72 -4.55
CA ARG A 38 -16.29 -34.91 -4.30
C ARG A 38 -15.04 -35.77 -4.06
N GLU A 39 -15.20 -37.00 -3.58
CA GLU A 39 -14.10 -37.92 -3.34
C GLU A 39 -13.51 -38.45 -4.66
N ASP A 40 -14.36 -38.78 -5.63
CA ASP A 40 -13.92 -39.19 -6.97
C ASP A 40 -13.13 -38.08 -7.66
N ILE A 41 -13.57 -36.83 -7.48
CA ILE A 41 -12.86 -35.66 -8.00
C ILE A 41 -11.49 -35.48 -7.32
N ARG A 42 -11.36 -35.75 -6.02
CA ARG A 42 -10.06 -35.71 -5.34
C ARG A 42 -9.10 -36.76 -5.92
N LYS A 43 -9.59 -37.98 -6.18
CA LYS A 43 -8.80 -39.03 -6.84
C LYS A 43 -8.35 -38.60 -8.25
N LEU A 44 -9.23 -38.00 -9.04
CA LEU A 44 -8.89 -37.49 -10.38
C LEU A 44 -7.88 -36.33 -10.34
N ILE A 45 -7.85 -35.55 -9.26
CA ILE A 45 -6.84 -34.51 -9.03
C ILE A 45 -5.49 -35.14 -8.66
N GLU A 46 -5.49 -36.18 -7.80
CA GLU A 46 -4.29 -36.93 -7.43
C GLU A 46 -3.67 -37.67 -8.63
N GLU A 47 -4.51 -38.25 -9.49
CA GLU A 47 -4.10 -38.87 -10.76
C GLU A 47 -3.65 -37.85 -11.82
N GLY A 48 -3.86 -36.55 -11.59
CA GLY A 48 -3.47 -35.48 -12.51
C GLY A 48 -4.37 -35.34 -13.75
N LYS A 49 -5.51 -36.03 -13.81
CA LYS A 49 -6.49 -35.92 -14.91
C LYS A 49 -7.29 -34.62 -14.87
N VAL A 50 -7.36 -33.99 -13.70
CA VAL A 50 -8.02 -32.70 -13.47
C VAL A 50 -7.13 -31.79 -12.64
N GLY A 51 -7.07 -30.51 -13.00
CA GLY A 51 -6.19 -29.58 -12.30
C GLY A 51 -6.53 -28.11 -12.48
N LYS A 52 -5.60 -27.27 -12.03
CA LYS A 52 -5.73 -25.82 -12.01
C LYS A 52 -4.83 -25.19 -13.06
N ARG A 53 -5.42 -24.42 -13.98
CA ARG A 53 -4.64 -23.56 -14.89
C ARG A 53 -3.91 -22.47 -14.10
N ALA A 54 -2.69 -22.15 -14.52
CA ALA A 54 -1.94 -21.02 -13.98
C ALA A 54 -2.77 -19.72 -14.05
N ILE A 55 -2.61 -18.84 -13.06
CA ILE A 55 -3.30 -17.54 -13.07
C ILE A 55 -2.73 -16.73 -14.23
N LYS A 56 -3.59 -16.23 -15.11
CA LYS A 56 -3.22 -15.17 -16.05
C LYS A 56 -2.98 -13.88 -15.25
N GLY A 57 -1.75 -13.71 -14.78
CA GLY A 57 -1.34 -12.56 -13.98
C GLY A 57 -1.12 -11.31 -14.84
N VAL A 58 -1.26 -10.13 -14.21
CA VAL A 58 -0.83 -8.85 -14.81
C VAL A 58 0.55 -8.50 -14.27
N SER A 59 1.52 -8.34 -15.16
CA SER A 59 2.87 -7.92 -14.75
C SER A 59 2.87 -6.49 -14.25
N ARG A 60 3.54 -6.26 -13.11
CA ARG A 60 3.81 -4.92 -12.56
C ARG A 60 5.13 -4.30 -13.04
N GLY A 61 5.88 -4.96 -13.93
CA GLY A 61 7.21 -4.51 -14.34
C GLY A 61 7.23 -3.08 -14.90
N ARG A 62 6.29 -2.76 -15.80
CA ARG A 62 6.16 -1.39 -16.34
C ARG A 62 5.78 -0.37 -15.28
N ALA A 63 4.85 -0.71 -14.38
CA ALA A 63 4.44 0.19 -13.30
C ALA A 63 5.61 0.52 -12.37
N ARG A 64 6.39 -0.49 -11.96
CA ARG A 64 7.58 -0.29 -11.11
C ARG A 64 8.62 0.63 -11.75
N LYS A 65 8.92 0.45 -13.04
CA LYS A 65 9.81 1.34 -13.80
C LYS A 65 9.30 2.78 -13.85
N VAL A 66 7.98 2.98 -13.94
CA VAL A 66 7.38 4.32 -13.89
C VAL A 66 7.47 4.93 -12.48
N ASP A 67 7.31 4.12 -11.44
CA ASP A 67 7.42 4.60 -10.06
C ASP A 67 8.84 5.02 -9.72
N GLU A 68 9.86 4.25 -10.12
CA GLU A 68 11.29 4.59 -9.96
C GLU A 68 11.66 5.88 -10.70
N THR A 69 11.26 6.01 -11.98
CA THR A 69 11.52 7.25 -12.74
C THR A 69 10.80 8.46 -12.15
N ARG A 70 9.59 8.26 -11.60
CA ARG A 70 8.88 9.32 -10.86
C ARG A 70 9.58 9.66 -9.55
N GLU A 71 10.08 8.68 -8.81
CA GLU A 71 10.80 8.89 -7.55
C GLU A 71 12.01 9.79 -7.76
N TYR A 72 12.85 9.47 -8.76
CA TYR A 72 14.00 10.26 -9.18
C TYR A 72 13.64 11.72 -9.51
N GLY A 73 12.45 11.96 -10.08
CA GLY A 73 11.93 13.31 -10.31
C GLY A 73 11.31 13.52 -11.70
N HIS A 74 11.43 12.56 -12.61
CA HIS A 74 10.84 12.67 -13.94
C HIS A 74 9.31 12.53 -13.91
N ARG A 75 8.64 12.89 -15.03
CA ARG A 75 7.17 12.81 -15.19
C ARG A 75 6.36 13.58 -14.14
N LYS A 76 6.97 14.60 -13.51
CA LYS A 76 6.35 15.49 -12.50
C LYS A 76 6.19 16.94 -12.97
N GLY A 77 6.57 17.27 -14.22
CA GLY A 77 6.44 18.60 -14.83
C GLY A 77 4.98 19.02 -15.04
N GLN A 78 4.73 20.31 -15.36
CA GLN A 78 3.39 20.90 -15.41
C GLN A 78 2.44 20.18 -16.38
N GLY A 79 2.91 19.80 -17.57
CA GLY A 79 2.11 19.09 -18.58
C GLY A 79 1.70 17.67 -18.18
N SER A 80 2.38 17.05 -17.21
CA SER A 80 2.00 15.73 -16.68
C SER A 80 1.09 15.82 -15.45
N ARG A 81 0.73 17.03 -15.00
CA ARG A 81 -0.13 17.22 -13.83
C ARG A 81 -1.57 17.35 -14.29
N SER A 82 -2.46 16.69 -13.56
CA SER A 82 -3.91 16.85 -13.70
C SER A 82 -4.50 17.24 -12.35
N GLY A 83 -5.61 17.98 -12.38
CA GLY A 83 -6.33 18.48 -11.20
C GLY A 83 -5.90 19.88 -10.73
N ALA A 84 -6.75 20.48 -9.90
CA ALA A 84 -6.57 21.84 -9.40
C ALA A 84 -5.38 21.98 -8.41
N LYS A 85 -4.95 23.23 -8.19
CA LYS A 85 -3.89 23.57 -7.21
C LYS A 85 -4.32 23.11 -5.81
N GLY A 86 -3.56 22.20 -5.22
CA GLY A 86 -3.83 21.63 -3.90
C GLY A 86 -4.56 20.29 -3.92
N ALA A 87 -5.08 19.81 -5.06
CA ALA A 87 -5.71 18.49 -5.16
C ALA A 87 -4.70 17.36 -4.88
N ARG A 88 -3.49 17.46 -5.45
CA ARG A 88 -2.42 16.46 -5.25
C ARG A 88 -1.75 16.54 -3.87
N ARG A 89 -1.85 17.68 -3.18
CA ARG A 89 -1.29 17.93 -1.84
C ARG A 89 -2.19 18.92 -1.09
N PRO A 90 -3.23 18.44 -0.38
CA PRO A 90 -4.18 19.32 0.32
C PRO A 90 -3.51 20.19 1.38
N LYS A 91 -3.96 21.45 1.52
CA LYS A 91 -3.40 22.41 2.49
C LYS A 91 -3.49 21.89 3.93
N LYS A 92 -4.62 21.26 4.30
CA LYS A 92 -4.87 20.69 5.64
C LYS A 92 -3.89 19.57 5.97
N GLU A 93 -3.63 18.66 5.04
CA GLU A 93 -2.67 17.57 5.22
C GLU A 93 -1.24 18.09 5.38
N GLN A 94 -0.85 19.09 4.57
CA GLN A 94 0.45 19.74 4.71
C GLN A 94 0.61 20.39 6.09
N TRP A 95 -0.42 21.11 6.57
CA TRP A 95 -0.45 21.68 7.91
C TRP A 95 -0.34 20.61 9.00
N MET A 96 -1.11 19.53 8.90
CA MET A 96 -1.07 18.42 9.87
C MET A 96 0.31 17.78 9.92
N LYS A 97 0.93 17.49 8.77
CA LYS A 97 2.29 16.92 8.70
C LYS A 97 3.31 17.87 9.33
N LYS A 98 3.21 19.17 9.05
CA LYS A 98 4.08 20.21 9.60
C LYS A 98 3.95 20.33 11.12
N ILE A 99 2.74 20.53 11.64
CA ILE A 99 2.54 20.77 13.08
C ILE A 99 2.86 19.53 13.91
N ARG A 100 2.53 18.32 13.44
CA ARG A 100 2.87 17.06 14.12
C ARG A 100 4.39 16.88 14.20
N ALA A 101 5.10 17.14 13.11
CA ALA A 101 6.57 17.05 13.09
C ALA A 101 7.26 18.06 14.03
N LEU A 102 6.70 19.27 14.16
CA LEU A 102 7.20 20.28 15.11
C LEU A 102 6.91 19.88 16.57
N ARG A 103 5.69 19.39 16.84
CA ARG A 103 5.30 18.98 18.19
C ARG A 103 6.05 17.75 18.68
N SER A 104 6.28 16.75 17.83
CA SER A 104 7.12 15.59 18.20
C SER A 104 8.52 16.05 18.57
N LEU A 105 9.13 16.95 17.78
CA LEU A 105 10.44 17.50 18.10
C LEU A 105 10.46 18.25 19.44
N LEU A 106 9.42 19.04 19.74
CA LEU A 106 9.34 19.75 21.01
C LEU A 106 9.16 18.78 22.19
N CYS A 107 8.37 17.71 22.04
CA CYS A 107 8.25 16.66 23.05
C CYS A 107 9.59 15.98 23.28
N GLU A 108 10.28 15.54 22.21
CA GLU A 108 11.62 14.93 22.28
C GLU A 108 12.61 15.82 23.03
N LEU A 109 12.63 17.13 22.73
CA LEU A 109 13.56 18.07 23.38
C LEU A 109 13.21 18.34 24.86
N ARG A 110 11.94 18.29 25.24
CA ARG A 110 11.51 18.39 26.63
C ARG A 110 11.89 17.12 27.41
N ASP A 111 11.65 15.95 26.83
CA ASP A 111 11.90 14.66 27.49
C ASP A 111 13.41 14.45 27.70
N ASN A 112 14.23 14.89 26.75
CA ASN A 112 15.68 14.94 26.87
C ASN A 112 16.20 16.10 27.77
N LYS A 113 15.32 16.84 28.45
CA LYS A 113 15.64 18.01 29.29
C LYS A 113 16.46 19.11 28.59
N SER A 114 16.46 19.13 27.27
CA SER A 114 17.16 20.16 26.48
C SER A 114 16.45 21.51 26.53
N ILE A 115 15.17 21.52 26.92
CA ILE A 115 14.32 22.71 27.05
C ILE A 115 13.51 22.59 28.34
N ASP A 116 13.39 23.69 29.09
CA ASP A 116 12.50 23.76 30.24
C ASP A 116 11.02 23.70 29.85
N THR A 117 10.18 23.24 30.78
CA THR A 117 8.72 23.13 30.60
C THR A 117 8.08 24.48 30.24
N SER A 118 8.56 25.59 30.80
CA SER A 118 8.04 26.93 30.48
C SER A 118 8.30 27.32 29.02
N THR A 119 9.53 27.08 28.56
CA THR A 119 9.98 27.34 27.19
C THR A 119 9.27 26.41 26.21
N TYR A 120 9.09 25.13 26.53
CA TYR A 120 8.28 24.18 25.74
C TYR A 120 6.87 24.72 25.50
N ARG A 121 6.16 25.16 26.56
CA ARG A 121 4.79 25.69 26.45
C ARG A 121 4.70 26.92 25.54
N LYS A 122 5.69 27.83 25.61
CA LYS A 122 5.77 29.02 24.75
C LYS A 122 5.97 28.62 23.28
N LEU A 123 6.98 27.79 23.00
CA LEU A 123 7.30 27.31 21.65
C LEU A 123 6.16 26.50 21.04
N TYR A 124 5.44 25.72 21.84
CA TYR A 124 4.28 24.94 21.38
C TYR A 124 3.13 25.82 20.89
N ARG A 125 2.83 26.91 21.60
CA ARG A 125 1.81 27.90 21.17
C ARG A 125 2.24 28.63 19.91
N LYS A 126 3.51 29.05 19.84
CA LYS A 126 4.11 29.65 18.64
C LYS A 126 4.05 28.74 17.42
N ALA A 127 4.33 27.44 17.61
CA ALA A 127 4.18 26.43 16.58
C ALA A 127 2.73 26.29 16.10
N LYS A 128 1.75 26.30 17.02
CA LYS A 128 0.31 26.32 16.66
C LYS A 128 -0.05 27.55 15.82
N GLY A 129 0.57 28.70 16.08
CA GLY A 129 0.42 29.94 15.30
C GLY A 129 1.11 29.91 13.93
N GLY A 130 1.91 28.88 13.62
CA GLY A 130 2.56 28.72 12.32
C GLY A 130 3.88 29.48 12.14
N GLU A 131 4.44 30.04 13.22
CA GLU A 131 5.68 30.83 13.24
C GLU A 131 6.89 30.07 12.66
N TYR A 132 6.94 28.75 12.87
CA TYR A 132 8.04 27.92 12.37
C TYR A 132 7.74 27.32 11.00
N ARG A 133 8.69 27.42 10.05
CA ARG A 133 8.55 26.86 8.69
C ARG A 133 8.88 25.37 8.60
N SER A 134 9.86 24.89 9.36
CA SER A 134 10.36 23.50 9.35
C SER A 134 10.94 23.10 10.71
N ARG A 135 11.26 21.81 10.90
CA ARG A 135 11.99 21.32 12.09
C ARG A 135 13.33 22.04 12.26
N ALA A 136 14.07 22.26 11.17
CA ALA A 136 15.34 22.98 11.19
C ALA A 136 15.18 24.41 11.69
N HIS A 137 14.19 25.15 11.16
CA HIS A 137 13.92 26.53 11.60
C HIS A 137 13.60 26.62 13.10
N LEU A 138 12.86 25.65 13.63
CA LEU A 138 12.59 25.57 15.07
C LEU A 138 13.87 25.33 15.87
N LYS A 139 14.75 24.43 15.43
CA LYS A 139 16.04 24.17 16.09
C LYS A 139 16.91 25.42 16.13
N THR A 140 17.09 26.10 15.00
CA THR A 140 17.87 27.34 14.92
C THR A 140 17.31 28.42 15.85
N HIS A 141 15.98 28.56 15.93
CA HIS A 141 15.38 29.51 16.88
C HIS A 141 15.69 29.13 18.34
N ILE A 142 15.64 27.84 18.69
CA ILE A 142 15.96 27.38 20.05
C ILE A 142 17.43 27.66 20.39
N GLU A 143 18.35 27.36 19.48
CA GLU A 143 19.78 27.65 19.63
C GLU A 143 20.02 29.15 19.85
N GLN A 144 19.44 30.01 19.01
CA GLN A 144 19.54 31.47 19.16
C GLN A 144 18.96 31.96 20.49
N THR A 145 17.87 31.35 20.97
CA THR A 145 17.24 31.73 22.25
C THR A 145 18.11 31.30 23.43
N LYS A 146 18.81 30.15 23.34
CA LYS A 146 19.75 29.69 24.37
C LYS A 146 20.99 30.59 24.45
N VAL A 147 21.54 31.01 23.32
CA VAL A 147 22.75 31.86 23.25
C VAL A 147 22.50 33.25 23.86
N LYS A 148 21.28 33.78 23.78
CA LYS A 148 20.92 35.08 24.39
C LYS A 148 20.66 35.04 25.90
N GLY A 149 20.75 33.86 26.53
CA GLY A 149 20.48 33.65 27.95
C GLY A 149 21.73 33.57 28.83
N VAL A 150 22.89 33.96 28.32
CA VAL A 150 24.15 34.15 29.07
C VAL A 150 24.40 35.65 29.22
#